data_AF-A0A7V9CLS5-F1
#
_entry.id   AF-A0A7V9CLS5-F1
#
_cell.length_a   1.000
_cell.length_b   1.000
_cell.length_c   1.000
_cell.angle_alpha   90.00
_cell.angle_beta   90.00
_cell.angle_gamma   90.00
#
_symmetry.space_group_name_H-M   'P 1'
#
loop_
_entity.id
_entity.type
_entity.pdbx_description
1 polymer ?
#
loop_
_entity_poly.entity_id
_entity_poly.type
_entity_poly.pdbx_seq_one_letter_code
_entity_poly.pdbx_strand_id
1 'polypeptide(L)'
;MRRHGDASPARLALALVMVSLAIGCARSVRLEPADARMACRAGRVDDRTIGPEVEWWQPAGRAQRQRLDAWCATVGPAVIQRPAEHAALATTVPVVDRLVVLTWNMHVGDGDLRRLVRDLRAGTLTGGRVPDGVVLLLQEARRVGAEVPAVLAAGAPVPR
;
A
#
# COMPACT_ATOMS: atom_id res chain seq x y z
N MET A 1 -37.82 44.23 9.42
CA MET A 1 -37.12 43.79 10.65
C MET A 1 -37.05 42.26 10.68
N ARG A 2 -35.91 41.68 10.26
CA ARG A 2 -35.64 40.23 10.43
C ARG A 2 -35.09 40.04 11.84
N ARG A 3 -35.77 39.27 12.69
CA ARG A 3 -35.26 38.89 14.01
C ARG A 3 -34.12 37.90 13.79
N HIS A 4 -32.90 38.27 14.19
CA HIS A 4 -31.83 37.31 14.39
C HIS A 4 -32.28 36.35 15.50
N GLY A 5 -32.49 35.09 15.15
CA GLY A 5 -32.79 34.04 16.12
C GLY A 5 -31.51 33.70 16.87
N ASP A 6 -31.42 34.15 18.12
CA ASP A 6 -30.35 33.74 19.02
C ASP A 6 -30.35 32.22 19.16
N ALA A 7 -29.21 31.60 18.84
CA ALA A 7 -29.03 30.18 19.04
C ALA A 7 -29.06 29.87 20.53
N SER A 8 -30.01 29.02 20.97
CA SER A 8 -30.09 28.54 22.35
C SER A 8 -28.75 27.94 22.79
N PRO A 9 -28.28 28.21 24.03
CA PRO A 9 -27.01 27.69 24.56
C PRO A 9 -26.91 26.16 24.48
N ALA A 10 -28.05 25.45 24.51
CA ALA A 10 -28.11 24.01 24.33
C ALA A 10 -27.73 23.54 22.92
N ARG A 11 -28.09 24.31 21.88
CA ARG A 11 -27.72 24.03 20.48
C ARG A 11 -26.23 24.27 20.24
N LEU A 12 -25.67 25.30 20.88
CA LEU A 12 -24.24 25.60 20.84
C LEU A 12 -23.41 24.52 21.54
N ALA A 13 -23.84 24.06 22.72
CA ALA A 13 -23.17 23.00 23.46
C ALA A 13 -23.19 21.66 22.71
N LEU A 14 -24.32 21.29 22.11
CA LEU A 14 -24.44 20.08 21.31
C LEU A 14 -23.55 20.13 20.05
N ALA A 15 -23.50 21.28 19.36
CA ALA A 15 -22.63 21.47 18.21
C ALA A 15 -21.14 21.34 18.59
N LEU A 16 -20.73 21.90 19.73
CA LEU A 16 -19.36 21.77 20.24
C LEU A 16 -18.99 20.32 20.58
N VAL A 17 -19.89 19.56 21.20
CA VAL A 17 -19.67 18.14 21.51
C VAL A 17 -19.52 17.32 20.24
N MET A 18 -20.41 17.53 19.25
CA MET A 18 -20.35 16.83 17.96
C MET A 18 -19.06 17.15 17.18
N VAL A 19 -18.63 18.41 17.17
CA VAL A 19 -17.35 18.82 16.56
C VAL A 19 -16.16 18.18 17.29
N SER A 20 -16.19 18.12 18.63
CA SER A 20 -15.12 17.50 19.43
C SER A 20 -15.00 15.99 19.17
N LEU A 21 -16.13 15.28 19.05
CA LEU A 21 -16.18 13.85 18.69
C LEU A 21 -15.67 13.60 17.27
N ALA A 22 -15.95 14.49 16.32
CA ALA A 22 -15.45 14.39 14.95
C ALA A 22 -13.92 14.60 14.86
N ILE A 23 -13.34 15.48 15.69
CA ILE A 23 -11.89 15.77 15.70
C ILE A 23 -11.09 14.61 16.33
N GLY A 24 -11.67 13.86 17.28
CA GLY A 24 -10.99 12.75 17.96
C GLY A 24 -10.72 11.51 17.08
N CYS A 25 -11.47 11.33 16.00
CA CYS A 25 -11.39 10.13 15.15
C CYS A 25 -10.38 10.24 14.00
N ALA A 26 -9.85 11.44 13.71
CA ALA A 26 -8.92 11.68 12.62
C ALA A 26 -7.51 11.97 13.14
N ARG A 27 -6.86 10.97 13.77
CA ARG A 27 -5.43 11.07 14.09
C ARG A 27 -4.63 10.96 12.81
N SER A 28 -4.03 12.07 12.37
CA SER A 28 -3.08 12.04 11.25
C SER A 28 -1.86 11.21 11.64
N VAL A 29 -1.52 10.22 10.81
CA VAL A 29 -0.27 9.48 10.94
C VAL A 29 0.81 10.30 10.26
N ARG A 30 1.76 10.81 11.03
CA ARG A 30 2.97 11.42 10.47
C ARG A 30 3.89 10.31 9.98
N LEU A 31 4.27 10.39 8.70
CA LEU A 31 5.26 9.51 8.11
C LEU A 31 6.65 10.15 8.14
N GLU A 32 7.68 9.32 8.24
CA GLU A 32 9.10 9.68 8.15
C GLU A 32 9.85 8.62 7.34
N PRO A 33 11.03 8.95 6.79
CA PRO A 33 11.88 7.96 6.15
C PRO A 33 12.21 6.80 7.10
N ALA A 34 12.10 5.57 6.61
CA ALA A 34 12.38 4.36 7.37
C ALA A 34 13.83 3.92 7.19
N ASP A 35 14.37 3.21 8.19
CA ASP A 35 15.70 2.60 8.07
C ASP A 35 15.66 1.46 7.04
N ALA A 36 16.29 1.68 5.89
CA ALA A 36 16.41 0.72 4.79
C ALA A 36 17.32 -0.48 5.12
N ARG A 37 18.07 -0.44 6.24
CA ARG A 37 18.93 -1.54 6.69
C ARG A 37 18.17 -2.74 7.24
N MET A 38 16.86 -2.61 7.48
CA MET A 38 16.04 -3.74 7.87
C MET A 38 15.91 -4.77 6.74
N ALA A 39 16.00 -6.05 7.07
CA ALA A 39 16.06 -7.14 6.08
C ALA A 39 14.90 -7.13 5.07
N CYS A 40 13.66 -6.78 5.47
CA CYS A 40 12.55 -6.70 4.53
C CYS A 40 12.60 -5.47 3.61
N ARG A 41 13.30 -4.41 4.02
CA ARG A 41 13.43 -3.13 3.30
C ARG A 41 14.69 -3.08 2.42
N ALA A 42 15.64 -3.99 2.68
CA ALA A 42 16.74 -4.27 1.77
C ALA A 42 16.18 -4.90 0.49
N GLY A 43 15.98 -4.08 -0.54
CA GLY A 43 15.46 -4.53 -1.83
C GLY A 43 16.42 -5.51 -2.53
N ARG A 44 15.85 -6.51 -3.21
CA ARG A 44 16.55 -7.39 -4.14
C ARG A 44 16.03 -7.18 -5.55
N VAL A 45 16.92 -7.02 -6.53
CA VAL A 45 16.58 -6.96 -7.95
C VAL A 45 17.17 -8.17 -8.64
N ASP A 46 16.35 -9.02 -9.25
CA ASP A 46 16.78 -10.19 -10.05
C ASP A 46 17.93 -10.98 -9.38
N ASP A 47 17.77 -11.27 -8.08
CA ASP A 47 18.72 -11.98 -7.18
C ASP A 47 20.01 -11.23 -6.78
N ARG A 48 20.09 -9.92 -7.06
CA ARG A 48 21.20 -9.05 -6.64
C ARG A 48 20.74 -8.03 -5.59
N THR A 49 21.56 -7.79 -4.58
CA THR A 49 21.38 -6.65 -3.67
C THR A 49 21.78 -5.38 -4.41
N ILE A 50 20.84 -4.47 -4.63
CA ILE A 50 21.10 -3.16 -5.26
C ILE A 50 20.69 -2.06 -4.28
N GLY A 51 21.35 -0.90 -4.36
CA GLY A 51 21.02 0.32 -3.59
C GLY A 51 19.57 0.80 -3.79
N PRO A 52 19.12 1.83 -3.05
CA PRO A 52 17.70 2.10 -2.85
C PRO A 52 17.04 2.69 -4.11
N GLU A 53 16.46 1.82 -4.93
CA GLU A 53 15.45 2.20 -5.94
C GLU A 53 14.12 2.58 -5.27
N VAL A 54 13.91 2.14 -4.02
CA VAL A 54 12.71 2.36 -3.23
C VAL A 54 13.09 3.13 -1.95
N GLU A 55 12.44 4.28 -1.73
CA GLU A 55 12.47 4.98 -0.46
C GLU A 55 11.33 4.46 0.43
N TRP A 56 11.67 3.98 1.63
CA TRP A 56 10.71 3.46 2.58
C TRP A 56 10.25 4.54 3.53
N TRP A 57 8.94 4.57 3.83
CA TRP A 57 8.34 5.49 4.78
C TRP A 57 7.63 4.70 5.89
N GLN A 58 7.66 5.20 7.12
CA GLN A 58 7.05 4.57 8.29
C GLN A 58 6.39 5.59 9.22
N PRO A 59 5.43 5.19 10.09
CA PRO A 59 4.88 6.06 11.12
C PRO A 59 5.94 6.57 12.09
N ALA A 60 5.87 7.85 12.47
CA ALA A 60 6.79 8.44 13.46
C ALA A 60 6.58 7.94 14.91
N GLY A 61 5.48 7.21 15.18
CA GLY A 61 5.15 6.68 16.49
C GLY A 61 5.98 5.45 16.86
N ARG A 62 6.72 5.48 17.97
CA ARG A 62 7.59 4.37 18.42
C ARG A 62 6.88 3.01 18.50
N ALA A 63 5.69 2.97 19.09
CA ALA A 63 4.94 1.71 19.24
C ALA A 63 4.51 1.12 17.89
N GLN A 64 4.15 1.97 16.93
CA GLN A 64 3.80 1.54 15.57
C GLN A 64 5.04 1.03 14.84
N ARG A 65 6.18 1.75 14.93
CA ARG A 65 7.45 1.29 14.34
C ARG A 65 7.87 -0.07 14.86
N GLN A 66 7.87 -0.26 16.19
CA GLN A 66 8.23 -1.55 16.80
C GLN A 66 7.35 -2.70 16.29
N ARG A 67 6.05 -2.45 16.11
CA ARG A 67 5.12 -3.45 15.55
C ARG A 67 5.45 -3.76 14.09
N LEU A 68 5.71 -2.74 13.27
CA LEU A 68 6.08 -2.92 11.86
C LEU A 68 7.44 -3.60 11.70
N ASP A 69 8.41 -3.29 12.55
CA ASP A 69 9.74 -3.90 12.55
C ASP A 69 9.67 -5.39 12.92
N ALA A 70 8.79 -5.74 13.87
CA ALA A 70 8.53 -7.13 14.20
C ALA A 70 7.88 -7.91 13.04
N TRP A 71 6.98 -7.28 12.26
CA TRP A 71 6.44 -7.88 11.03
C TRP A 71 7.47 -7.94 9.91
N CYS A 72 8.33 -6.93 9.78
CA CYS A 72 9.41 -6.91 8.80
C CYS A 72 10.33 -8.13 8.94
N ALA A 73 10.58 -8.57 10.18
CA ALA A 73 11.39 -9.75 10.45
C ALA A 73 10.78 -11.08 9.94
N THR A 74 9.48 -11.14 9.63
CA THR A 74 8.79 -12.38 9.25
C THR A 74 8.58 -12.55 7.75
N VAL A 75 8.72 -11.47 6.97
CA VAL A 75 8.33 -11.47 5.56
C VAL A 75 9.50 -11.71 4.59
N GLY A 76 10.75 -11.43 4.98
CA GLY A 76 11.92 -11.47 4.09
C GLY A 76 12.05 -10.22 3.19
N PRO A 77 13.10 -10.11 2.36
CA PRO A 77 13.38 -8.91 1.55
C PRO A 77 12.27 -8.61 0.55
N ALA A 78 12.08 -7.32 0.24
CA ALA A 78 11.31 -6.86 -0.89
C ALA A 78 12.01 -7.29 -2.20
N VAL A 79 11.25 -7.84 -3.14
CA VAL A 79 11.78 -8.31 -4.43
C VAL A 79 11.22 -7.41 -5.53
N ILE A 80 12.13 -6.86 -6.32
CA ILE A 80 11.86 -6.04 -7.50
C ILE A 80 12.27 -6.89 -8.70
N GLN A 81 11.34 -7.15 -9.61
CA GLN A 81 11.64 -7.87 -10.85
C GLN A 81 11.64 -6.88 -12.00
N ARG A 82 12.73 -6.85 -12.79
CA ARG A 82 12.78 -6.07 -14.03
C ARG A 82 12.79 -7.03 -15.21
N PRO A 83 11.72 -7.08 -16.02
CA PRO A 83 11.77 -7.86 -17.25
C PRO A 83 12.88 -7.31 -18.15
N ALA A 84 13.83 -8.16 -18.56
CA ALA A 84 14.95 -7.79 -19.42
C ALA A 84 14.51 -7.08 -20.72
N GLU A 85 13.30 -7.40 -21.18
CA GLU A 85 12.67 -6.82 -22.37
C GLU A 85 12.38 -5.31 -22.23
N HIS A 86 12.16 -4.80 -21.01
CA HIS A 86 11.96 -3.37 -20.77
C HIS A 86 13.27 -2.58 -20.66
N ALA A 87 14.42 -3.24 -20.41
CA ALA A 87 15.71 -2.57 -20.39
C ALA A 87 16.14 -2.09 -21.80
N ALA A 88 15.70 -2.79 -22.85
CA ALA A 88 15.94 -2.41 -24.24
C ALA A 88 15.02 -1.28 -24.74
N LEU A 89 13.88 -1.06 -24.07
CA LEU A 89 12.91 0.02 -24.37
C LEU A 89 13.20 1.33 -23.60
N ALA A 90 14.21 1.35 -22.74
CA ALA A 90 14.52 2.46 -21.83
C ALA A 90 14.90 3.78 -22.52
N THR A 91 15.00 3.82 -23.85
CA THR A 91 15.21 5.05 -24.62
C THR A 91 13.90 5.76 -25.01
N THR A 92 12.74 5.11 -24.88
CA THR A 92 11.43 5.72 -25.14
C THR A 92 10.39 5.17 -24.17
N VAL A 93 9.99 6.00 -23.19
CA VAL A 93 8.79 5.73 -22.39
C VAL A 93 7.60 5.72 -23.36
N PRO A 94 6.84 4.61 -23.49
CA PRO A 94 5.68 4.59 -24.36
C PRO A 94 4.69 5.66 -23.90
N VAL A 95 4.17 6.44 -24.83
CA VAL A 95 3.07 7.37 -24.54
C VAL A 95 1.84 6.52 -24.22
N VAL A 96 1.33 6.67 -23.01
CA VAL A 96 0.15 5.96 -22.51
C VAL A 96 -1.03 6.92 -22.57
N ASP A 97 -1.95 6.72 -23.51
CA ASP A 97 -3.16 7.54 -23.63
C ASP A 97 -4.18 7.21 -22.53
N ARG A 98 -4.19 5.95 -22.06
CA ARG A 98 -5.05 5.47 -20.98
C ARG A 98 -4.30 4.60 -19.98
N LEU A 99 -4.17 5.13 -18.76
CA LEU A 99 -3.65 4.41 -17.60
C LEU A 99 -4.80 3.94 -16.70
N VAL A 100 -4.83 2.65 -16.37
CA VAL A 100 -5.69 2.10 -15.31
C VAL A 100 -4.86 1.85 -14.06
N VAL A 101 -5.27 2.44 -12.94
CA VAL A 101 -4.69 2.17 -11.62
C VAL A 101 -5.71 1.40 -10.80
N LEU A 102 -5.39 0.17 -10.42
CA LEU A 102 -6.25 -0.67 -9.60
C LEU A 102 -5.56 -0.95 -8.26
N THR A 103 -6.31 -0.78 -7.16
CA THR A 103 -5.93 -1.24 -5.84
C THR A 103 -6.85 -2.37 -5.40
N TRP A 104 -6.30 -3.47 -4.90
CA TRP A 104 -7.07 -4.63 -4.49
C TRP A 104 -6.45 -5.38 -3.33
N ASN A 105 -7.21 -5.50 -2.25
CA ASN A 105 -6.90 -6.41 -1.15
C ASN A 105 -7.39 -7.82 -1.49
N MET A 106 -6.48 -8.77 -1.59
CA MET A 106 -6.72 -10.15 -2.04
C MET A 106 -7.14 -11.12 -0.94
N HIS A 107 -7.31 -10.66 0.31
CA HIS A 107 -7.66 -11.51 1.45
C HIS A 107 -6.76 -12.75 1.57
N VAL A 108 -5.48 -12.53 1.84
CA VAL A 108 -4.45 -13.58 1.97
C VAL A 108 -4.29 -14.44 0.70
N GLY A 109 -4.55 -13.85 -0.47
CA GLY A 109 -4.37 -14.49 -1.77
C GLY A 109 -5.54 -15.35 -2.25
N ASP A 110 -6.72 -15.23 -1.64
CA ASP A 110 -7.95 -15.91 -2.08
C ASP A 110 -8.49 -15.37 -3.42
N GLY A 111 -7.98 -14.22 -3.85
CA GLY A 111 -8.33 -13.60 -5.12
C GLY A 111 -7.77 -14.30 -6.37
N ASP A 112 -8.59 -14.42 -7.42
CA ASP A 112 -8.15 -14.87 -8.76
C ASP A 112 -7.47 -13.75 -9.57
N LEU A 113 -6.19 -13.52 -9.28
CA LEU A 113 -5.36 -12.53 -9.99
C LEU A 113 -5.24 -12.83 -11.49
N ARG A 114 -5.24 -14.10 -11.90
CA ARG A 114 -5.09 -14.48 -13.32
C ARG A 114 -6.32 -14.06 -14.10
N ARG A 115 -7.51 -14.28 -13.55
CA ARG A 115 -8.75 -13.78 -14.12
C ARG A 115 -8.79 -12.27 -14.17
N LEU A 116 -8.43 -11.58 -13.09
CA LEU A 116 -8.39 -10.11 -13.07
C LEU A 116 -7.51 -9.55 -14.20
N VAL A 117 -6.29 -10.07 -14.34
CA VAL A 117 -5.36 -9.61 -15.40
C VAL A 117 -5.92 -9.92 -16.79
N ARG A 118 -6.53 -11.09 -17.00
CA ARG A 118 -7.18 -11.45 -18.26
C ARG A 118 -8.33 -10.51 -18.60
N ASP A 119 -9.21 -10.24 -17.63
CA ASP A 119 -10.40 -9.42 -17.82
C ASP A 119 -10.02 -7.94 -18.06
N LEU A 120 -8.93 -7.45 -17.44
CA LEU A 120 -8.33 -6.14 -17.74
C LEU A 120 -7.79 -6.06 -19.18
N ARG A 121 -7.02 -7.07 -19.60
CA ARG A 121 -6.44 -7.14 -20.95
C ARG A 121 -7.50 -7.30 -22.04
N ALA A 122 -8.63 -7.93 -21.72
CA ALA A 122 -9.78 -8.05 -22.62
C ALA A 122 -10.65 -6.78 -22.66
N GLY A 123 -10.37 -5.77 -21.82
CA GLY A 123 -11.19 -4.58 -21.69
C GLY A 123 -12.55 -4.82 -21.01
N THR A 124 -12.78 -6.00 -20.42
CA THR A 124 -14.04 -6.36 -19.77
C THR A 124 -14.36 -5.42 -18.60
N LEU A 125 -13.33 -4.98 -17.87
CA LEU A 125 -13.48 -4.08 -16.72
C LEU A 125 -13.49 -2.59 -17.11
N THR A 126 -13.34 -2.28 -18.39
CA THR A 126 -13.15 -0.92 -18.91
C THR A 126 -14.10 -0.63 -20.08
N GLY A 127 -15.28 -1.28 -20.09
CA GLY A 127 -16.32 -1.04 -21.08
C GLY A 127 -15.92 -1.44 -22.51
N GLY A 128 -15.15 -2.52 -22.65
CA GLY A 128 -14.65 -3.04 -23.92
C GLY A 128 -13.38 -2.36 -24.45
N ARG A 129 -12.80 -1.41 -23.70
CA ARG A 129 -11.61 -0.67 -24.13
C ARG A 129 -10.35 -1.20 -23.46
N VAL A 130 -9.44 -1.80 -24.20
CA VAL A 130 -8.16 -2.25 -23.66
C VAL A 130 -7.34 -1.05 -23.15
N PRO A 131 -6.79 -1.08 -21.91
CA PRO A 131 -5.88 -0.04 -21.41
C PRO A 131 -4.51 -0.09 -22.08
N ASP A 132 -3.90 1.09 -22.30
CA ASP A 132 -2.53 1.21 -22.82
C ASP A 132 -1.49 0.96 -21.72
N GLY A 133 -1.85 1.28 -20.48
CA GLY A 133 -1.05 1.05 -19.28
C GLY A 133 -1.89 0.57 -18.11
N VAL A 134 -1.30 -0.30 -17.28
CA VAL A 134 -1.95 -0.82 -16.06
C VAL A 134 -0.96 -0.78 -14.90
N VAL A 135 -1.39 -0.19 -13.78
CA VAL A 135 -0.72 -0.29 -12.48
C VAL A 135 -1.64 -1.05 -11.54
N LEU A 136 -1.12 -2.12 -10.95
CA LEU A 136 -1.86 -2.98 -10.02
C LEU A 136 -1.19 -2.97 -8.65
N LEU A 137 -1.93 -2.52 -7.64
CA LEU A 137 -1.50 -2.43 -6.24
C LEU A 137 -2.24 -3.51 -5.44
N LEU A 138 -1.53 -4.57 -5.07
CA LEU A 138 -2.11 -5.71 -4.35
C LEU A 138 -1.80 -5.64 -2.86
N GLN A 139 -2.82 -5.79 -2.02
CA GLN A 139 -2.67 -5.98 -0.57
C GLN A 139 -3.03 -7.42 -0.19
N GLU A 140 -2.43 -7.90 0.89
CA GLU A 140 -2.62 -9.28 1.40
C GLU A 140 -2.37 -10.37 0.35
N ALA A 141 -1.50 -10.12 -0.63
CA ALA A 141 -1.04 -11.17 -1.52
C ALA A 141 -0.15 -12.16 -0.75
N ARG A 142 -0.38 -13.46 -0.94
CA ARG A 142 0.45 -14.50 -0.33
C ARG A 142 1.69 -14.76 -1.18
N ARG A 143 2.87 -14.51 -0.62
CA ARG A 143 4.14 -14.93 -1.23
C ARG A 143 4.47 -16.37 -0.83
N VAL A 144 4.94 -17.15 -1.80
CA VAL A 144 5.50 -18.50 -1.61
C VAL A 144 6.86 -18.58 -2.29
N GLY A 145 7.79 -19.36 -1.74
CA GLY A 145 9.12 -19.56 -2.33
C GLY A 145 10.24 -19.57 -1.29
N ALA A 146 11.46 -19.85 -1.75
CA ALA A 146 12.65 -19.96 -0.90
C ALA A 146 13.02 -18.65 -0.18
N GLU A 147 12.61 -17.50 -0.73
CA GLU A 147 12.86 -16.17 -0.17
C GLU A 147 11.99 -15.86 1.08
N VAL A 148 10.94 -16.66 1.33
CA VAL A 148 10.07 -16.50 2.50
C VAL A 148 10.65 -17.32 3.65
N PRO A 149 10.95 -16.73 4.82
CA PRO A 149 11.49 -17.47 5.95
C PRO A 149 10.62 -18.68 6.32
N ALA A 150 11.18 -19.89 6.20
CA ALA A 150 10.46 -21.14 6.44
C ALA A 150 10.18 -21.39 7.93
N VAL A 151 10.99 -20.81 8.82
CA VAL A 151 10.84 -20.90 10.27
C VAL A 151 10.80 -19.49 10.84
N LEU A 152 9.65 -19.11 11.38
CA LEU A 152 9.53 -17.92 12.18
C LEU A 152 10.06 -18.21 13.60
N ALA A 153 10.73 -17.25 14.24
CA ALA A 153 11.07 -17.37 15.65
C ALA A 153 9.80 -17.64 16.47
N ALA A 154 9.90 -18.49 17.50
CA ALA A 154 8.76 -18.80 18.36
C ALA A 154 8.16 -17.51 18.94
N GLY A 155 6.85 -17.31 18.76
CA GLY A 155 6.15 -16.09 19.18
C GLY A 155 6.20 -14.92 18.18
N ALA A 156 6.67 -15.13 16.95
CA ALA A 156 6.60 -14.11 15.90
C ALA A 156 5.16 -13.61 15.71
N PRO A 157 4.93 -12.28 15.69
CA PRO A 157 3.59 -11.74 15.56
C PRO A 157 3.04 -12.03 14.16
N VAL A 158 1.91 -12.74 14.11
CA VAL A 158 1.10 -12.84 12.88
C VAL A 158 0.35 -11.51 12.74
N PRO A 159 0.41 -10.83 11.60
CA PRO A 159 -0.49 -9.71 11.31
C PRO A 159 -1.93 -10.20 11.47
N ARG A 160 -2.67 -9.61 12.41
CA ARG A 160 -4.11 -9.77 12.60
C ARG A 160 -4.80 -8.47 12.23
#